data_AF-A0A7X9D8X7-F1
#
_entry.id   AF-A0A7X9D8X7-F1
#
_cell.length_a   1.000
_cell.length_b   1.000
_cell.length_c   1.000
_cell.angle_alpha   90.00
_cell.angle_beta   90.00
_cell.angle_gamma   90.00
#
_symmetry.space_group_name_H-M   'P 1'
#
loop_
_entity.id
_entity.type
_entity.pdbx_description
1 polymer ?
#
loop_
_entity_poly.entity_id
_entity_poly.type
_entity_poly.pdbx_seq_one_letter_code
_entity_poly.pdbx_strand_id
1 'polypeptide(L)'
;MKKTVSLFIVFIAGSLSFHTFSQEKGKASFYAHKMQGRKTSSGEPYHSDSLTCAHRTYPFGTLLMVKNPENDKTVIVKVIDRGPSIKSRLIDLSYAAAKQLGIIRQGIAEIELKEWEFSPAPPIQSFDITKLAIPVETTIDISRKLISTYFKNHRMNRSSALD
;
A
#
# COMPACT_ATOMS: atom_id res chain seq x y z
N MET A 1 -25.03 46.60 -40.65
CA MET A 1 -25.32 46.07 -39.31
C MET A 1 -24.24 45.04 -38.97
N LYS A 2 -23.31 45.36 -38.05
CA LYS A 2 -22.18 44.48 -37.71
C LYS A 2 -22.68 43.38 -36.78
N LYS A 3 -22.64 42.12 -37.23
CA LYS A 3 -23.00 40.95 -36.42
C LYS A 3 -21.85 40.67 -35.45
N THR A 4 -22.07 40.91 -34.16
CA THR A 4 -21.12 40.54 -33.11
C THR A 4 -21.22 39.02 -32.89
N VAL A 5 -20.15 38.30 -33.21
CA VAL A 5 -19.99 36.90 -32.82
C VAL A 5 -19.60 36.90 -31.35
N SER A 6 -20.51 36.49 -30.48
CA SER A 6 -20.23 36.34 -29.05
C SER A 6 -19.50 35.02 -28.84
N LEU A 7 -18.22 35.08 -28.51
CA LEU A 7 -17.37 33.94 -28.19
C LEU A 7 -17.71 33.46 -26.78
N PHE A 8 -18.54 32.42 -26.66
CA PHE A 8 -18.75 31.71 -25.40
C PHE A 8 -17.47 30.93 -25.04
N ILE A 9 -16.56 31.55 -24.29
CA ILE A 9 -15.50 30.83 -23.59
C ILE A 9 -16.16 30.12 -22.40
N VAL A 10 -16.54 28.86 -22.59
CA VAL A 10 -16.90 27.99 -21.48
C VAL A 10 -15.63 27.72 -20.68
N PHE A 11 -15.41 28.49 -19.63
CA PHE A 11 -14.36 28.27 -18.66
C PHE A 11 -14.76 27.06 -17.80
N ILE A 12 -14.62 25.85 -18.34
CA ILE A 12 -14.68 24.61 -17.55
C ILE A 12 -13.42 24.59 -16.70
N ALA A 13 -13.39 25.39 -15.65
CA ALA A 13 -12.49 25.17 -14.52
C ALA A 13 -13.04 23.96 -13.76
N GLY A 14 -12.83 22.78 -14.33
CA GLY A 14 -13.02 21.52 -13.62
C GLY A 14 -12.14 21.60 -12.38
N SER A 15 -12.76 21.77 -11.22
CA SER A 15 -12.07 21.66 -9.95
C SER A 15 -11.65 20.20 -9.82
N LEU A 16 -10.43 19.86 -10.25
CA LEU A 16 -9.79 18.63 -9.81
C LEU A 16 -9.53 18.82 -8.31
N SER A 17 -10.46 18.38 -7.49
CA SER A 17 -10.26 18.25 -6.05
C SER A 17 -9.28 17.09 -5.82
N PHE A 18 -7.99 17.38 -5.92
CA PHE A 18 -6.95 16.49 -5.44
C PHE A 18 -7.15 16.34 -3.93
N HIS A 19 -7.68 15.20 -3.50
CA HIS A 19 -7.70 14.85 -2.09
C HIS A 19 -6.25 14.58 -1.67
N THR A 20 -5.68 15.47 -0.88
CA THR A 20 -4.37 15.23 -0.27
C THR A 20 -4.52 14.11 0.76
N PHE A 21 -3.94 12.94 0.46
CA PHE A 21 -3.89 11.83 1.39
C PHE A 21 -2.96 12.18 2.56
N SER A 22 -3.51 12.79 3.60
CA SER A 22 -2.79 13.06 4.84
C SER A 22 -2.96 11.87 5.79
N GLN A 23 -1.87 11.45 6.41
CA GLN A 23 -1.94 10.57 7.57
C GLN A 23 -2.49 11.38 8.75
N GLU A 24 -3.55 10.88 9.38
CA GLU A 24 -4.16 11.49 10.56
C GLU A 24 -3.83 10.68 11.82
N LYS A 25 -3.74 11.35 12.97
CA LYS A 25 -3.54 10.73 14.28
C LYS A 25 -4.69 11.09 15.20
N GLY A 26 -5.12 10.12 16.02
CA GLY A 26 -6.13 10.38 17.04
C GLY A 26 -6.70 9.11 17.64
N LYS A 27 -7.80 9.23 18.37
CA LYS A 27 -8.38 8.11 19.13
C LYS A 27 -9.39 7.31 18.33
N ALA A 28 -9.26 5.99 18.33
CA ALA A 28 -10.28 5.07 17.89
C ALA A 28 -11.10 4.56 19.08
N SER A 29 -12.41 4.36 18.87
CA SER A 29 -13.22 3.48 19.73
C SER A 29 -14.00 2.49 18.88
N PHE A 30 -14.99 1.80 19.44
CA PHE A 30 -15.82 0.88 18.67
C PHE A 30 -17.27 0.88 19.13
N TYR A 31 -18.16 0.42 18.23
CA TYR A 31 -19.58 0.35 18.49
C TYR A 31 -19.94 -0.61 19.63
N ALA A 32 -20.89 -0.20 20.46
CA ALA A 32 -21.50 -1.07 21.45
C ALA A 32 -22.34 -2.17 20.80
N HIS A 33 -22.46 -3.33 21.45
CA HIS A 33 -23.21 -4.49 20.96
C HIS A 33 -24.65 -4.16 20.52
N LYS A 34 -25.33 -3.25 21.23
CA LYS A 34 -26.70 -2.80 20.92
C LYS A 34 -26.87 -2.13 19.55
N MET A 35 -25.77 -1.79 18.88
CA MET A 35 -25.79 -1.20 17.54
C MET A 35 -26.10 -2.22 16.44
N GLN A 36 -25.93 -3.52 16.71
CA GLN A 36 -26.18 -4.60 15.75
C GLN A 36 -27.51 -4.44 15.02
N GLY A 37 -27.48 -4.49 13.69
CA GLY A 37 -28.65 -4.40 12.81
C GLY A 37 -29.24 -2.99 12.65
N ARG A 38 -28.73 -1.97 13.35
CA ARG A 38 -29.22 -0.60 13.18
C ARG A 38 -28.77 -0.02 11.86
N LYS A 39 -29.63 0.77 11.22
CA LYS A 39 -29.32 1.48 9.98
C LYS A 39 -28.24 2.54 10.23
N THR A 40 -27.18 2.53 9.44
CA THR A 40 -26.13 3.55 9.46
C THR A 40 -26.49 4.73 8.57
N SER A 41 -25.65 5.77 8.57
CA SER A 41 -25.80 6.94 7.71
C SER A 41 -25.62 6.63 6.21
N SER A 42 -24.92 5.56 5.83
CA SER A 42 -24.91 5.09 4.43
C SER A 42 -26.22 4.41 4.02
N GLY A 43 -27.07 4.04 4.98
CA GLY A 43 -28.30 3.30 4.78
C GLY A 43 -28.15 1.78 4.91
N GLU A 44 -26.93 1.25 4.97
CA GLU A 44 -26.67 -0.17 5.24
C GLU A 44 -26.89 -0.48 6.74
N PRO A 45 -27.39 -1.67 7.12
CA PRO A 45 -27.40 -2.08 8.53
C PRO A 45 -25.98 -2.31 9.07
N TYR A 46 -25.73 -1.94 10.32
CA TYR A 46 -24.47 -2.23 10.98
C TYR A 46 -24.37 -3.73 11.36
N HIS A 47 -23.22 -4.32 11.04
CA HIS A 47 -22.87 -5.69 11.36
C HIS A 47 -21.55 -5.73 12.13
N SER A 48 -21.57 -6.31 13.33
CA SER A 48 -20.43 -6.34 14.25
C SER A 48 -19.26 -7.21 13.78
N ASP A 49 -19.53 -8.18 12.92
CA ASP A 49 -18.57 -9.09 12.28
C ASP A 49 -17.91 -8.52 11.01
N SER A 50 -18.44 -7.41 10.48
CA SER A 50 -17.91 -6.74 9.29
C SER A 50 -16.75 -5.80 9.61
N LEU A 51 -15.87 -5.50 8.65
CA LEU A 51 -14.76 -4.55 8.82
C LEU A 51 -15.17 -3.16 8.34
N THR A 52 -15.89 -2.44 9.20
CA THR A 52 -16.50 -1.15 8.87
C THR A 52 -16.28 -0.12 9.97
N CYS A 53 -16.52 1.15 9.66
CA CYS A 53 -16.35 2.25 10.61
C CYS A 53 -17.30 3.44 10.37
N ALA A 54 -17.41 4.29 11.39
CA ALA A 54 -17.92 5.65 11.32
C ALA A 54 -16.78 6.66 11.18
N HIS A 55 -16.91 7.59 10.23
CA HIS A 55 -16.00 8.73 10.11
C HIS A 55 -16.75 10.01 9.70
N ARG A 56 -16.20 11.18 10.06
CA ARG A 56 -16.90 12.47 9.92
C ARG A 56 -17.00 12.93 8.47
N THR A 57 -15.89 12.84 7.75
CA THR A 57 -15.73 13.54 6.46
C THR A 57 -15.44 12.61 5.29
N TYR A 58 -14.62 11.57 5.47
CA TYR A 58 -14.38 10.57 4.41
C TYR A 58 -15.67 10.09 3.74
N PRO A 59 -15.72 10.04 2.39
CA PRO A 59 -16.86 9.51 1.66
C PRO A 59 -17.25 8.09 2.11
N PHE A 60 -18.52 7.75 1.97
CA PHE A 60 -18.94 6.37 2.19
C PHE A 60 -18.32 5.46 1.13
N GLY A 61 -17.88 4.27 1.54
CA GLY A 61 -17.16 3.32 0.69
C GLY A 61 -15.64 3.50 0.68
N THR A 62 -15.11 4.64 1.16
CA THR A 62 -13.66 4.82 1.33
C THR A 62 -13.10 3.72 2.22
N LEU A 63 -11.98 3.15 1.81
CA LEU A 63 -11.21 2.19 2.60
C LEU A 63 -10.15 2.94 3.38
N LEU A 64 -10.07 2.67 4.67
CA LEU A 64 -9.10 3.29 5.56
C LEU A 64 -8.23 2.22 6.19
N MET A 65 -6.92 2.45 6.20
CA MET A 65 -5.97 1.69 6.98
C MET A 65 -5.84 2.32 8.36
N VAL A 66 -6.16 1.53 9.37
CA VAL A 66 -6.07 1.92 10.79
C VAL A 66 -4.92 1.15 11.42
N LYS A 67 -3.90 1.85 11.90
CA LYS A 67 -2.77 1.27 12.63
C LYS A 67 -2.85 1.63 14.11
N ASN A 68 -2.66 0.65 14.99
CA ASN A 68 -2.38 0.89 16.40
C ASN A 68 -0.85 0.86 16.61
N PRO A 69 -0.20 1.99 16.90
CA PRO A 69 1.25 2.04 17.08
C PRO A 69 1.74 1.33 18.35
N GLU A 70 0.87 1.06 19.33
CA GLU A 70 1.27 0.36 20.57
C GLU A 70 1.56 -1.14 20.35
N ASN A 71 0.93 -1.75 19.35
CA ASN A 71 1.04 -3.19 19.08
C ASN A 71 1.33 -3.54 17.62
N ASP A 72 1.61 -2.51 16.80
CA ASP A 72 1.84 -2.56 15.35
C ASP A 72 0.76 -3.26 14.50
N LYS A 73 -0.41 -3.54 15.07
CA LYS A 73 -1.52 -4.15 14.32
C LYS A 73 -2.17 -3.12 13.42
N THR A 74 -2.62 -3.61 12.27
CA THR A 74 -3.29 -2.82 11.25
C THR A 74 -4.56 -3.51 10.80
N VAL A 75 -5.61 -2.75 10.51
CA VAL A 75 -6.86 -3.26 9.93
C VAL A 75 -7.33 -2.31 8.83
N ILE A 76 -7.87 -2.87 7.74
CA ILE A 76 -8.54 -2.10 6.68
C ILE A 76 -10.03 -2.10 6.95
N VAL A 77 -10.67 -0.94 6.93
CA VAL A 77 -12.10 -0.78 7.20
C VAL A 77 -12.79 0.07 6.14
N LYS A 78 -14.06 -0.24 5.85
CA LYS A 78 -14.92 0.54 4.95
C LYS A 78 -15.72 1.58 5.74
N VAL A 79 -15.73 2.83 5.30
CA VAL A 79 -16.57 3.89 5.88
C VAL A 79 -18.03 3.65 5.48
N ILE A 80 -18.91 3.42 6.47
CA ILE A 80 -20.36 3.21 6.23
C ILE A 80 -21.24 4.12 7.08
N ASP A 81 -20.65 4.93 7.97
CA ASP A 81 -21.44 5.73 8.91
C ASP A 81 -20.77 7.07 9.23
N ARG A 82 -21.55 7.97 9.85
CA ARG A 82 -21.10 9.28 10.30
C ARG A 82 -20.90 9.29 11.81
N GLY A 83 -19.91 10.03 12.23
CA GLY A 83 -19.44 10.08 13.59
C GLY A 83 -17.92 10.08 13.63
N PRO A 84 -17.29 9.93 14.80
CA PRO A 84 -17.91 9.83 16.13
C PRO A 84 -18.59 11.13 16.58
N SER A 85 -19.66 11.07 17.38
CA SER A 85 -20.27 12.28 17.99
C SER A 85 -19.37 12.91 19.06
N ILE A 86 -18.46 12.13 19.64
CA ILE A 86 -17.46 12.61 20.61
C ILE A 86 -16.29 13.21 19.84
N LYS A 87 -16.09 14.54 19.97
CA LYS A 87 -15.06 15.29 19.22
C LYS A 87 -13.64 14.79 19.42
N SER A 88 -13.33 14.21 20.58
CA SER A 88 -11.98 13.67 20.88
C SER A 88 -11.67 12.33 20.20
N ARG A 89 -12.65 11.67 19.56
CA ARG A 89 -12.45 10.42 18.83
C ARG A 89 -12.40 10.69 17.33
N LEU A 90 -11.40 10.15 16.66
CA LEU A 90 -11.21 10.23 15.22
C LEU A 90 -12.18 9.28 14.48
N ILE A 91 -12.31 8.05 14.96
CA ILE A 91 -13.03 6.97 14.27
C ILE A 91 -13.74 6.03 15.27
N ASP A 92 -14.93 5.53 14.90
CA ASP A 92 -15.62 4.46 15.64
C ASP A 92 -15.64 3.20 14.77
N LEU A 93 -14.94 2.15 15.21
CA LEU A 93 -14.78 0.89 14.49
C LEU A 93 -15.94 -0.08 14.75
N SER A 94 -16.11 -1.06 13.86
CA SER A 94 -16.88 -2.27 14.17
C SER A 94 -16.18 -3.10 15.26
N TYR A 95 -16.92 -4.01 15.88
CA TYR A 95 -16.37 -4.90 16.90
C TYR A 95 -15.28 -5.82 16.32
N ALA A 96 -15.50 -6.40 15.15
CA ALA A 96 -14.51 -7.23 14.46
C ALA A 96 -13.24 -6.45 14.13
N ALA A 97 -13.35 -5.22 13.62
CA ALA A 97 -12.19 -4.38 13.33
C ALA A 97 -11.42 -4.03 14.61
N ALA A 98 -12.11 -3.66 15.69
CA ALA A 98 -11.49 -3.39 16.99
C ALA A 98 -10.81 -4.63 17.61
N LYS A 99 -11.40 -5.81 17.40
CA LYS A 99 -10.82 -7.10 17.80
C LYS A 99 -9.52 -7.40 17.04
N GLN A 100 -9.51 -7.20 15.73
CA GLN A 100 -8.31 -7.38 14.91
C GLN A 100 -7.23 -6.36 15.28
N LEU A 101 -7.61 -5.10 15.51
CA LEU A 101 -6.70 -4.03 15.95
C LEU A 101 -6.20 -4.22 17.40
N GLY A 102 -6.86 -5.07 18.19
CA GLY A 102 -6.44 -5.43 19.53
C GLY A 102 -6.79 -4.41 20.61
N ILE A 103 -7.91 -3.69 20.47
CA ILE A 103 -8.32 -2.61 21.38
C ILE A 103 -9.55 -2.93 22.24
N ILE A 104 -10.06 -4.16 22.17
CA ILE A 104 -11.31 -4.56 22.86
C ILE A 104 -11.22 -4.38 24.38
N ARG A 105 -10.06 -4.68 24.98
CA ARG A 105 -9.87 -4.57 26.44
C ARG A 105 -9.72 -3.11 26.88
N GLN A 106 -9.09 -2.29 26.06
CA GLN A 106 -8.83 -0.88 26.33
C GLN A 106 -10.07 -0.02 26.08
N GLY A 107 -10.94 -0.42 25.16
CA GLY A 107 -12.12 0.36 24.73
C GLY A 107 -11.76 1.47 23.73
N ILE A 108 -10.69 2.20 24.03
CA ILE A 108 -10.18 3.34 23.25
C ILE A 108 -8.67 3.19 23.09
N ALA A 109 -8.13 3.54 21.92
CA ALA A 109 -6.68 3.55 21.67
C ALA A 109 -6.29 4.72 20.75
N GLU A 110 -5.05 5.20 20.89
CA GLU A 110 -4.46 6.08 19.88
C GLU A 110 -4.16 5.27 18.61
N ILE A 111 -4.39 5.89 17.45
CA ILE A 111 -4.21 5.26 16.15
C ILE A 111 -3.56 6.22 15.16
N GLU A 112 -3.02 5.64 14.10
CA GLU A 112 -2.69 6.33 12.86
C GLU A 112 -3.67 5.87 11.76
N LEU A 113 -4.24 6.83 11.06
CA LEU A 113 -5.25 6.62 10.02
C LEU A 113 -4.72 7.14 8.69
N LYS A 114 -4.95 6.38 7.62
CA LYS A 114 -4.75 6.85 6.26
C LYS A 114 -5.72 6.18 5.31
N GLU A 115 -5.97 6.81 4.16
CA GLU A 115 -6.71 6.14 3.10
C GLU A 115 -5.93 4.93 2.56
N TRP A 116 -6.66 3.86 2.27
CA TRP A 116 -6.12 2.63 1.72
C TRP A 116 -6.51 2.50 0.26
N GLU A 117 -5.54 2.65 -0.62
CA GLU A 117 -5.70 2.30 -2.02
C GLU A 117 -5.08 0.93 -2.28
N PHE A 118 -5.81 0.08 -2.98
CA PHE A 118 -5.22 -1.13 -3.53
C PHE A 118 -4.27 -0.75 -4.66
N SER A 119 -2.97 -0.97 -4.48
CA SER A 119 -2.00 -0.85 -5.56
C SER A 119 -1.82 -2.22 -6.20
N PRO A 120 -2.32 -2.46 -7.43
CA PRO A 120 -2.14 -3.73 -8.14
C PRO A 120 -0.70 -3.93 -8.62
N ALA A 121 0.15 -2.90 -8.57
CA ALA A 121 1.55 -3.04 -8.91
C ALA A 121 2.25 -3.84 -7.80
N PRO A 122 2.88 -5.00 -8.10
CA PRO A 122 3.84 -5.56 -7.16
C PRO A 122 4.87 -4.47 -6.84
N PRO A 123 5.40 -4.41 -5.60
CA PRO A 123 6.55 -3.58 -5.33
C PRO A 123 7.59 -3.91 -6.39
N ILE A 124 8.00 -2.92 -7.19
CA ILE A 124 9.08 -3.10 -8.15
C ILE A 124 10.30 -3.43 -7.31
N GLN A 125 10.58 -4.71 -7.11
CA GLN A 125 11.86 -5.14 -6.61
C GLN A 125 12.82 -4.76 -7.72
N SER A 126 13.69 -3.78 -7.44
CA SER A 126 14.81 -3.49 -8.32
C SER A 126 15.61 -4.79 -8.46
N PHE A 127 15.46 -5.47 -9.59
CA PHE A 127 16.31 -6.59 -9.91
C PHE A 127 17.70 -6.01 -10.17
N ASP A 128 18.64 -6.41 -9.34
CA ASP A 128 20.05 -6.12 -9.53
C ASP A 128 20.50 -6.85 -10.81
N ILE A 129 20.42 -6.15 -11.95
CA ILE A 129 20.81 -6.68 -13.26
C ILE A 129 22.29 -7.07 -13.30
N THR A 130 23.11 -6.49 -12.42
CA THR A 130 24.52 -6.88 -12.26
C THR A 130 24.68 -8.31 -11.72
N LYS A 131 23.67 -8.86 -11.04
CA LYS A 131 23.62 -10.29 -10.63
C LYS A 131 23.11 -11.24 -11.72
N LEU A 132 22.57 -10.69 -12.82
CA LEU A 132 22.11 -11.46 -13.99
C LEU A 132 23.13 -11.44 -15.14
N ALA A 133 24.26 -10.73 -14.98
CA ALA A 133 25.32 -10.71 -15.98
C ALA A 133 25.94 -12.11 -16.09
N ILE A 134 25.54 -12.86 -17.11
CA ILE A 134 26.22 -14.09 -17.51
C ILE A 134 27.62 -13.66 -17.99
N PRO A 135 28.71 -14.14 -17.37
CA PRO A 135 30.04 -13.88 -17.91
C PRO A 135 30.15 -14.59 -19.26
N VAL A 136 30.13 -13.83 -20.35
CA VAL A 136 30.41 -14.35 -21.68
C VAL A 136 31.92 -14.30 -21.89
N GLU A 137 32.58 -15.46 -21.90
CA GLU A 137 33.98 -15.53 -22.35
C GLU A 137 34.03 -15.05 -23.80
N THR A 138 34.89 -14.06 -24.09
CA THR A 138 35.06 -13.57 -25.46
C THR A 138 35.84 -14.59 -26.29
N THR A 139 35.72 -14.53 -27.63
CA THR A 139 36.50 -15.38 -28.54
C THR A 139 38.01 -15.27 -28.29
N ILE A 140 38.47 -14.10 -27.81
CA ILE A 140 39.85 -13.84 -27.43
C ILE A 140 40.22 -14.57 -26.13
N ASP A 141 39.34 -14.56 -25.13
CA ASP A 141 39.56 -15.27 -23.85
C ASP A 141 39.59 -16.78 -24.06
N ILE A 142 38.68 -17.30 -24.88
CA ILE A 142 38.65 -18.71 -25.28
C ILE A 142 39.96 -19.08 -25.99
N SER A 143 40.39 -18.26 -26.96
CA SER A 143 41.62 -18.50 -27.72
C SER A 143 42.86 -18.48 -26.83
N ARG A 144 42.98 -17.52 -25.89
CA ARG A 144 44.09 -17.47 -24.91
C ARG A 144 44.10 -18.68 -23.99
N LYS A 145 42.93 -19.12 -23.52
CA LYS A 145 42.79 -20.29 -22.64
C LYS A 145 43.20 -21.58 -23.37
N LEU A 146 42.78 -21.74 -24.63
CA LEU A 146 43.16 -22.87 -25.47
C LEU A 146 44.68 -22.88 -25.74
N ILE A 147 45.25 -21.74 -26.11
CA ILE A 147 46.69 -21.60 -26.37
C ILE A 147 47.50 -21.89 -25.09
N SER A 148 47.10 -21.32 -23.95
CA SER A 148 47.71 -21.58 -22.64
C SER A 148 47.67 -23.06 -22.27
N THR A 149 46.52 -23.70 -22.43
CA THR A 149 46.32 -25.13 -22.14
C THR A 149 47.19 -26.00 -23.05
N TYR A 150 47.24 -25.67 -24.34
CA TYR A 150 48.09 -26.36 -25.32
C TYR A 150 49.57 -26.29 -24.91
N PHE A 151 50.08 -25.09 -24.63
CA PHE A 151 51.48 -24.92 -24.24
C PHE A 151 51.80 -25.57 -22.89
N LYS A 152 50.90 -25.53 -21.91
CA LYS A 152 51.08 -26.19 -20.62
C LYS A 152 51.23 -27.71 -20.79
N ASN A 153 50.36 -28.34 -21.57
CA ASN A 153 50.40 -29.78 -21.81
C ASN A 153 51.65 -30.19 -22.62
N HIS A 154 52.09 -29.36 -23.58
CA HIS A 154 53.30 -29.64 -24.37
C HIS A 154 54.61 -29.34 -23.63
N ARG A 155 54.59 -28.50 -22.59
CA ARG A 155 55.74 -28.29 -21.69
C ARG A 155 55.95 -29.49 -20.76
N MET A 156 54.85 -30.07 -20.26
CA MET A 156 54.89 -31.26 -19.39
C MET A 156 55.45 -32.50 -20.12
N ASN A 157 55.07 -32.70 -21.39
CA ASN A 157 55.54 -33.85 -22.19
C ASN A 157 57.02 -33.78 -22.62
N ARG A 158 57.66 -32.60 -22.55
CA ARG A 158 59.12 -32.47 -22.79
C ARG A 158 59.95 -32.72 -21.54
N SER A 159 59.36 -32.58 -20.35
CA SER A 159 60.05 -32.85 -19.09
C SER A 159 60.12 -34.34 -18.73
N SER A 160 59.25 -35.17 -19.33
CA SER A 160 59.21 -36.63 -19.10
C SER A 160 59.96 -37.45 -20.15
N ALA A 161 60.70 -36.79 -21.05
CA ALA A 161 61.47 -37.43 -22.13
C ALA A 161 62.99 -37.23 -21.97
N LEU A 162 63.43 -36.73 -20.81
CA LEU A 162 64.84 -36.45 -20.49
C LEU A 162 65.34 -37.19 -19.23
N ASP A 163 64.57 -38.15 -18.72
CA ASP A 163 64.98 -39.14 -17.70
C ASP A 163 65.14 -40.51 -18.37
#